data_AF-I1CQG7-F1
#
_entry.id   AF-I1CQG7-F1
#
_cell.length_a   1.000
_cell.length_b   1.000
_cell.length_c   1.000
_cell.angle_alpha   90.00
_cell.angle_beta   90.00
_cell.angle_gamma   90.00
#
_symmetry.space_group_name_H-M   'P 1'
#
loop_
_entity.id
_entity.type
_entity.pdbx_description
1 polymer ?
#
loop_
_entity_poly.entity_id
_entity_poly.type
_entity_poly.pdbx_seq_one_letter_code
_entity_poly.pdbx_strand_id
1 'polypeptide(L)' 'MSNNKPVRLSISQKIELLDQNATGRLSQTELGEWAMKKFNLDQPLA' A
#
# COMPACT_ATOMS: atom_id res chain seq x y z
N MET A 1 6.53 14.93 11.89
CA MET A 1 7.23 13.64 11.85
C MET A 1 6.28 12.64 11.22
N SER A 2 6.61 12.09 10.05
CA SER A 2 5.73 11.12 9.39
C SER A 2 5.71 9.84 10.24
N ASN A 3 4.53 9.45 10.69
CA ASN A 3 4.31 8.26 11.52
C ASN A 3 4.46 7.01 10.63
N ASN A 4 5.67 6.74 10.13
CA ASN A 4 5.95 5.63 9.21
C ASN A 4 6.07 4.30 9.97
N LYS A 5 5.03 3.94 10.73
CA LYS A 5 4.97 2.64 11.38
C LYS A 5 4.86 1.58 10.27
N PRO A 6 5.79 0.61 10.21
CA PRO A 6 5.71 -0.43 9.19
C PRO A 6 4.43 -1.26 9.40
N VAL A 7 3.57 -1.30 8.38
CA VAL A 7 2.34 -2.09 8.38
C VAL A 7 2.59 -3.41 7.63
N ARG A 8 2.22 -4.54 8.25
CA ARG A 8 2.34 -5.85 7.61
C ARG A 8 1.12 -6.09 6.72
N LEU A 9 1.36 -6.11 5.41
CA LEU A 9 0.36 -6.55 4.44
C LEU A 9 0.17 -8.08 4.49
N SER A 10 -1.07 -8.52 4.24
CA SER A 10 -1.38 -9.92 3.98
C SER A 10 -0.74 -10.39 2.65
N ILE A 11 -0.66 -11.70 2.44
CA ILE A 11 -0.11 -12.25 1.19
C ILE A 11 -0.92 -11.75 -0.02
N SER A 12 -2.24 -11.76 0.06
CA SER A 12 -3.12 -11.30 -1.02
C SER A 12 -2.90 -9.82 -1.34
N GLN A 13 -2.78 -8.96 -0.32
CA GLN A 13 -2.50 -7.52 -0.51
C GLN A 13 -1.14 -7.28 -1.16
N LYS A 14 -0.12 -8.07 -0.82
CA LYS A 14 1.19 -7.99 -1.46
C LYS A 14 1.14 -8.38 -2.94
N ILE A 15 0.40 -9.43 -3.28
CA ILE A 15 0.23 -9.86 -4.67
C ILE A 15 -0.47 -8.76 -5.47
N GLU A 16 -1.55 -8.17 -4.95
CA GLU A 16 -2.29 -7.09 -5.63
C GLU A 16 -1.42 -5.84 -5.79
N LEU A 17 -0.60 -5.51 -4.80
CA LEU A 17 0.37 -4.40 -4.89
C LEU A 17 1.43 -4.66 -5.97
N LEU A 18 1.96 -5.88 -6.07
CA LEU A 18 2.94 -6.26 -7.09
C LEU A 18 2.33 -6.26 -8.49
N ASP A 19 1.09 -6.71 -8.64
CA ASP A 19 0.36 -6.66 -9.91
C ASP A 19 0.17 -5.21 -10.37
N GLN A 20 -0.29 -4.32 -9.49
CA GLN A 20 -0.40 -2.88 -9.80
C GLN A 20 0.94 -2.25 -10.17
N ASN A 21 2.02 -2.59 -9.44
CA ASN A 21 3.36 -2.13 -9.80
C ASN A 21 3.79 -2.63 -11.19
N ALA A 22 3.48 -3.88 -11.54
CA ALA A 22 3.80 -4.47 -12.84
C ALA A 22 3.01 -3.83 -13.99
N THR A 23 1.82 -3.25 -13.73
CA THR A 23 1.09 -2.50 -14.76
C THR A 23 1.81 -1.21 -15.20
N GLY A 24 2.75 -0.69 -14.39
CA GLY A 24 3.53 0.51 -14.69
C GLY A 24 2.70 1.81 -14.76
N ARG A 25 1.43 1.77 -14.31
CA ARG A 25 0.50 2.90 -14.39
C ARG A 25 0.72 3.96 -13.33
N LEU A 26 1.29 3.58 -12.20
CA LEU A 26 1.50 4.45 -11.04
C LEU A 26 3.01 4.62 -10.82
N SER A 27 3.44 5.84 -10.51
CA SER A 27 4.76 6.06 -9.93
C SER A 27 4.85 5.41 -8.54
N GLN A 28 6.06 5.25 -8.02
CA GLN A 28 6.27 4.62 -6.72
C GLN A 28 5.54 5.36 -5.58
N THR A 29 5.47 6.69 -5.64
CA THR A 29 4.75 7.52 -4.67
C THR A 29 3.25 7.30 -4.77
N GLU A 30 2.69 7.36 -5.98
CA GLU A 30 1.25 7.15 -6.21
C GLU A 30 0.83 5.72 -5.85
N LEU A 31 1.70 4.73 -6.09
CA LEU A 31 1.48 3.35 -5.68
C LEU A 31 1.40 3.21 -4.16
N GLY A 32 2.24 3.94 -3.43
CA GLY A 32 2.21 3.98 -1.96
C GLY A 32 0.92 4.59 -1.42
N GLU A 33 0.51 5.74 -1.95
CA GLU A 33 -0.75 6.39 -1.59
C GLU A 33 -1.97 5.53 -1.94
N TRP A 34 -1.95 4.92 -3.12
CA TRP A 34 -2.97 3.96 -3.55
C TRP A 34 -3.06 2.78 -2.58
N ALA A 35 -1.92 2.18 -2.18
CA ALA A 35 -1.90 1.05 -1.26
C ALA A 35 -2.44 1.42 0.12
N MET A 36 -2.07 2.60 0.64
CA MET A 36 -2.60 3.10 1.91
C MET A 36 -4.12 3.22 1.89
N LYS A 37 -4.67 3.83 0.84
CA LYS A 37 -6.12 4.03 0.71
C LYS A 37 -6.87 2.73 0.41
N LYS A 38 -6.34 1.88 -0.47
CA LYS A 38 -6.97 0.62 -0.91
C LYS A 38 -7.07 -0.38 0.24
N PHE A 39 -6.01 -0.47 1.06
CA PHE A 39 -5.92 -1.43 2.15
C PHE A 39 -6.30 -0.84 3.52
N ASN A 40 -6.79 0.41 3.56
CA ASN A 40 -7.13 1.14 4.79
C ASN A 40 -5.99 1.16 5.82
N LEU A 41 -4.75 1.32 5.36
CA LEU A 41 -3.54 1.32 6.22
C LEU A 41 -3.36 2.63 6.99
N ASP A 42 -4.11 3.66 6.59
CA ASP A 42 -4.21 4.95 7.26
C ASP A 42 -5.03 4.88 8.56
N GLN A 43 -5.77 3.80 8.78
CA GLN A 43 -6.52 3.58 10.01
C GLN A 43 -5.73 2.71 11.01
N PRO A 44 -5.68 3.08 12.30
CA PRO A 44 -5.20 2.20 13.34
C PRO A 44 -6.05 0.92 13.37
N LEU A 45 -5.40 -0.25 13.48
CA LEU A 45 -6.09 -1.47 13.90
C LEU A 45 -6.73 -1.20 15.27
N ALA A 46 -8.06 -1.25 15.33
CA ALA A 46 -8.83 -1.09 16.55
C ALA A 46 -8.48 -2.15 17.61
#